data_AF-A0A2N6GD90-F1
#
_entry.id   AF-A0A2N6GD90-F1
#
_cell.length_a   1.000
_cell.length_b   1.000
_cell.length_c   1.000
_cell.angle_alpha   90.00
_cell.angle_beta   90.00
_cell.angle_gamma   90.00
#
_symmetry.space_group_name_H-M   'P 1'
#
loop_
_entity.id
_entity.type
_entity.pdbx_description
1 polymer ?
#
loop_
_entity_poly.entity_id
_entity_poly.type
_entity_poly.pdbx_seq_one_letter_code
_entity_poly.pdbx_strand_id
1 'polypeptide(L)'
;MYYALRNPGVLTTVIERFEKQQLPRAFSIKDAVDHGQKLSDLNISFMKEVLRESEQFRHFADDNPEYRELFSRSIHLYSSIIKQALANEHLLPRLN
;
A
#
# COMPACT_ATOMS: atom_id res chain seq x y z
N MET A 1 -7.05 -0.82 18.53
CA MET A 1 -7.88 -1.22 17.37
C MET A 1 -7.73 -2.71 16.97
N TYR A 2 -6.80 -3.47 17.58
CA TYR A 2 -6.57 -4.90 17.29
C TYR A 2 -7.81 -5.80 17.40
N TYR A 3 -8.73 -5.45 18.31
CA TYR A 3 -9.96 -6.22 18.55
C TYR A 3 -11.06 -5.98 17.49
N ALA A 4 -10.96 -4.90 16.70
CA ALA A 4 -12.03 -4.54 15.74
C ALA A 4 -12.04 -5.47 14.52
N LEU A 5 -10.88 -5.95 14.06
CA LEU A 5 -10.75 -6.85 12.90
C LEU A 5 -11.21 -8.29 13.17
N ARG A 6 -11.39 -8.68 14.45
CA ARG A 6 -12.02 -9.95 14.81
C ARG A 6 -13.54 -9.95 14.60
N ASN A 7 -14.14 -8.79 14.33
CA ASN A 7 -15.56 -8.68 13.96
C ASN A 7 -15.72 -8.80 12.44
N PRO A 8 -16.45 -9.81 11.93
CA PRO A 8 -16.63 -10.02 10.49
C PRO A 8 -17.16 -8.80 9.73
N GLY A 9 -18.04 -7.99 10.31
CA GLY A 9 -18.59 -6.80 9.65
C GLY A 9 -17.55 -5.68 9.47
N VAL A 10 -16.64 -5.54 10.44
CA VAL A 10 -15.52 -4.58 10.34
C VAL A 10 -14.51 -5.07 9.31
N LEU A 11 -14.19 -6.37 9.32
CA LEU A 11 -13.28 -6.97 8.35
C LEU A 11 -13.77 -6.77 6.91
N THR A 12 -15.04 -7.09 6.62
CA THR A 12 -15.64 -6.87 5.30
C THR A 12 -15.50 -5.42 4.87
N THR A 13 -15.79 -4.48 5.76
CA THR A 13 -15.67 -3.04 5.47
C THR A 13 -14.23 -2.65 5.11
N VAL A 14 -13.24 -3.22 5.80
CA VAL A 14 -11.83 -2.92 5.49
C VAL A 14 -11.38 -3.55 4.18
N ILE A 15 -11.77 -4.80 3.90
CA ILE A 15 -11.49 -5.45 2.62
C ILE A 15 -12.16 -4.68 1.47
N GLU A 16 -13.41 -4.27 1.61
CA GLU A 16 -14.09 -3.46 0.60
C GLU A 16 -13.40 -2.11 0.37
N ARG A 17 -12.93 -1.45 1.43
CA ARG A 17 -12.15 -0.21 1.31
C ARG A 17 -10.82 -0.46 0.60
N PHE A 18 -10.15 -1.55 0.94
CA PHE A 18 -8.91 -1.96 0.30
C PHE A 18 -9.11 -2.12 -1.20
N GLU A 19 -10.14 -2.86 -1.61
CA GLU A 19 -10.45 -3.12 -3.02
C GLU A 19 -10.94 -1.88 -3.78
N LYS A 20 -11.86 -1.11 -3.20
CA LYS A 20 -12.53 -0.01 -3.91
C LYS A 20 -11.77 1.31 -3.87
N GLN A 21 -10.85 1.48 -2.91
CA GLN A 21 -10.16 2.76 -2.69
C GLN A 21 -8.64 2.62 -2.70
N GLN A 22 -8.09 1.73 -1.87
CA GLN A 22 -6.63 1.65 -1.71
C GLN A 22 -5.94 1.06 -2.95
N LEU A 23 -6.48 -0.03 -3.50
CA LEU A 23 -5.92 -0.70 -4.69
C LEU A 23 -5.90 0.20 -5.92
N PRO A 24 -7.02 0.82 -6.35
CA PRO A 24 -7.01 1.67 -7.54
C PRO A 24 -6.00 2.81 -7.43
N ARG A 25 -5.93 3.45 -6.25
CA ARG A 25 -4.96 4.53 -6.01
C ARG A 25 -3.52 4.03 -6.04
N ALA A 26 -3.23 2.88 -5.43
CA ALA A 26 -1.90 2.28 -5.48
C ALA A 26 -1.48 1.93 -6.91
N PHE A 27 -2.39 1.41 -7.74
CA PHE A 27 -2.11 1.14 -9.15
C PHE A 27 -1.86 2.42 -9.94
N SER A 28 -2.63 3.49 -9.72
CA SER A 28 -2.36 4.79 -10.36
C SER A 28 -1.00 5.36 -9.96
N ILE A 29 -0.60 5.21 -8.70
CA ILE A 29 0.73 5.62 -8.23
C ILE A 29 1.81 4.76 -8.89
N LYS A 30 1.59 3.44 -8.99
CA LYS A 30 2.52 2.53 -9.66
C LYS A 30 2.74 2.93 -11.11
N ASP A 31 1.66 3.16 -11.85
CA ASP A 31 1.72 3.58 -13.24
C ASP A 31 2.52 4.89 -13.39
N ALA A 32 2.25 5.88 -12.55
CA ALA A 32 2.99 7.14 -12.55
C ALA A 32 4.51 6.95 -12.33
N VAL A 33 4.91 6.15 -11.33
CA VAL A 33 6.35 5.93 -11.05
C VAL A 33 7.00 5.05 -12.11
N ASP A 34 6.29 4.09 -12.70
CA ASP A 34 6.81 3.29 -13.81
C ASP A 34 7.11 4.18 -15.04
N HIS A 35 6.35 5.26 -15.23
CA HIS A 35 6.60 6.30 -16.25
C HIS A 35 7.64 7.35 -15.83
N GLY A 36 8.40 7.10 -14.76
CA GLY A 36 9.49 7.97 -14.32
C GLY A 36 9.08 9.15 -13.44
N GLN A 37 7.81 9.26 -13.04
CA GLN A 37 7.37 10.33 -12.14
C GLN A 37 7.88 10.11 -10.71
N LYS A 38 8.15 11.22 -10.01
CA LYS A 38 8.40 11.20 -8.56
C LYS A 38 7.09 11.04 -7.79
N LEU A 39 7.18 10.56 -6.55
CA LEU A 39 6.02 10.58 -5.66
C LEU A 39 5.75 12.02 -5.20
N SER A 40 4.51 12.48 -5.34
CA SER A 40 4.05 13.73 -4.73
C SER A 40 3.86 13.58 -3.23
N ASP A 41 3.86 14.68 -2.48
CA ASP A 41 3.63 14.67 -1.02
C ASP A 41 2.31 13.99 -0.63
N LEU A 42 1.28 14.15 -1.46
CA LEU A 42 -0.02 13.47 -1.31
C LEU A 42 0.12 11.95 -1.43
N ASN A 43 0.92 11.48 -2.40
CA ASN A 43 1.15 10.05 -2.60
C ASN A 43 2.09 9.48 -1.53
N ILE A 44 3.09 10.24 -1.08
CA ILE A 44 3.95 9.87 0.05
C ILE A 44 3.10 9.69 1.32
N SER A 45 2.20 10.63 1.59
CA SER A 45 1.32 10.58 2.76
C SER A 45 0.40 9.36 2.72
N PHE A 46 -0.20 9.08 1.55
CA PHE A 46 -1.00 7.87 1.33
C PHE A 46 -0.20 6.59 1.56
N MET A 47 1.01 6.48 0.98
CA MET A 47 1.85 5.29 1.14
C MET A 47 2.23 5.06 2.61
N LYS A 48 2.52 6.12 3.37
CA LYS A 48 2.80 6.02 4.81
C LYS A 48 1.58 5.53 5.60
N GLU A 49 0.41 6.04 5.29
CA GLU A 49 -0.85 5.64 5.94
C GLU A 49 -1.14 4.15 5.71
N VAL A 50 -1.09 3.70 4.47
CA VAL A 50 -1.37 2.31 4.10
C VAL A 50 -0.34 1.35 4.68
N LEU A 51 0.94 1.71 4.72
CA LEU A 51 1.96 0.89 5.38
C LEU A 51 1.69 0.75 6.89
N ARG A 52 1.34 1.86 7.55
CA ARG A 52 0.99 1.85 8.98
C ARG A 52 -0.24 0.98 9.27
N GLU A 53 -1.23 0.99 8.39
CA GLU A 53 -2.39 0.09 8.49
C GLU A 53 -1.97 -1.37 8.27
N SER A 54 -1.10 -1.64 7.29
CA SER A 54 -0.62 -2.99 6.97
C SER A 54 0.12 -3.66 8.14
N GLU A 55 0.86 -2.90 8.95
CA GLU A 55 1.51 -3.40 10.16
C GLU A 55 0.51 -3.91 11.19
N GLN A 56 -0.66 -3.26 11.29
CA GLN A 56 -1.73 -3.67 12.19
C GLN A 56 -2.45 -4.93 11.67
N PHE A 57 -2.53 -5.06 10.34
CA PHE A 57 -3.10 -6.23 9.66
C PHE A 57 -2.23 -7.48 9.72
N ARG A 58 -0.93 -7.37 10.05
CA ARG A 58 -0.01 -8.51 10.01
C ARG A 58 -0.44 -9.69 10.87
N HIS A 59 -0.75 -9.52 12.16
CA HIS A 59 -1.20 -10.69 12.95
C HIS A 59 -2.61 -11.14 12.58
N PHE A 60 -3.43 -10.28 11.98
CA PHE A 60 -4.71 -10.72 11.42
C PHE A 60 -4.51 -11.68 10.23
N ALA A 61 -3.58 -11.36 9.32
CA ALA A 61 -3.22 -12.26 8.21
C ALA A 61 -2.55 -13.55 8.69
N ASP A 62 -1.85 -13.52 9.83
CA ASP A 62 -1.31 -14.73 10.44
C ASP A 62 -2.40 -15.67 10.98
N ASP A 63 -3.45 -15.10 11.59
CA ASP A 63 -4.61 -15.81 12.12
C ASP A 63 -5.59 -16.29 11.01
N ASN A 64 -5.54 -15.73 9.80
CA ASN A 64 -6.49 -16.00 8.71
C ASN A 64 -5.76 -16.30 7.39
N PRO A 65 -5.41 -17.58 7.13
CA PRO A 65 -4.60 -18.01 5.99
C PRO A 65 -5.13 -17.57 4.61
N GLU A 66 -6.45 -17.44 4.48
CA GLU A 66 -7.13 -17.02 3.25
C GLU A 66 -6.73 -15.60 2.79
N TYR A 67 -6.27 -14.75 3.71
CA TYR A 67 -5.81 -13.40 3.38
C TYR A 67 -4.29 -13.29 3.20
N ARG A 68 -3.53 -14.36 3.45
CA ARG A 68 -2.05 -14.34 3.32
C ARG A 68 -1.62 -13.97 1.91
N GLU A 69 -2.28 -14.53 0.90
CA GLU A 69 -1.94 -14.24 -0.49
C GLU A 69 -2.23 -12.78 -0.86
N LEU A 70 -3.41 -12.27 -0.49
CA LEU A 70 -3.79 -10.88 -0.68
C LEU A 70 -2.76 -9.96 -0.04
N PHE A 71 -2.43 -10.18 1.24
CA PHE A 71 -1.47 -9.38 1.98
C PHE A 71 -0.08 -9.42 1.34
N SER A 72 0.40 -10.61 0.95
CA SER A 72 1.71 -10.77 0.28
C SER A 72 1.77 -9.96 -1.02
N ARG A 73 0.73 -10.03 -1.85
CA ARG A 73 0.64 -9.26 -3.10
C ARG A 73 0.61 -7.76 -2.84
N SER A 74 -0.10 -7.30 -1.82
CA SER A 74 -0.14 -5.88 -1.44
C SER A 74 1.22 -5.35 -0.99
N ILE A 75 1.93 -6.09 -0.12
CA ILE A 75 3.28 -5.73 0.31
C ILE A 75 4.24 -5.67 -0.88
N HIS A 76 4.15 -6.63 -1.80
CA HIS A 76 4.95 -6.64 -3.01
C HIS A 76 4.68 -5.39 -3.88
N LEU A 77 3.41 -5.03 -4.07
CA LEU A 77 3.01 -3.82 -4.80
C LEU A 77 3.62 -2.55 -4.17
N TYR A 78 3.46 -2.36 -2.86
CA TYR A 78 3.99 -1.16 -2.19
C TYR A 78 5.52 -1.11 -2.24
N SER A 79 6.19 -2.26 -2.08
CA SER A 79 7.65 -2.34 -2.22
C SER A 79 8.11 -1.97 -3.62
N SER A 80 7.41 -2.43 -4.67
CA SER A 80 7.71 -2.06 -6.06
C SER A 80 7.56 -0.56 -6.31
N ILE A 81 6.49 0.05 -5.80
CA ILE A 81 6.25 1.49 -5.92
C ILE A 81 7.39 2.28 -5.27
N ILE A 82 7.77 1.93 -4.04
CA ILE A 82 8.81 2.65 -3.30
C ILE A 82 10.17 2.52 -3.99
N LYS A 83 10.53 1.31 -4.45
CA LYS A 83 11.78 1.08 -5.18
C LYS A 83 11.86 1.91 -6.46
N GLN A 84 10.79 1.92 -7.25
CA GLN A 84 10.75 2.70 -8.48
C GLN A 84 10.76 4.20 -8.21
N ALA A 85 10.00 4.66 -7.22
CA ALA A 85 10.01 6.06 -6.79
C ALA A 85 11.41 6.54 -6.38
N LEU A 86 12.13 5.73 -5.59
CA LEU A 86 13.51 6.03 -5.20
C LEU A 86 14.44 6.07 -6.42
N ALA A 87 14.30 5.13 -7.36
CA ALA A 87 15.07 5.17 -8.61
C ALA A 87 14.81 6.48 -9.37
N ASN A 88 13.57 6.93 -9.47
CA ASN A 88 13.21 8.19 -10.14
C ASN A 88 13.76 9.43 -9.42
N GLU A 89 13.86 9.40 -8.08
CA GLU A 89 14.54 10.45 -7.31
C GLU A 89 16.04 10.55 -7.63
N HIS A 90 16.69 9.41 -7.86
CA HIS A 90 18.12 9.32 -8.17
C HIS A 90 18.45 9.57 -9.65
N LEU A 91 17.50 9.31 -10.56
CA LEU A 91 17.66 9.54 -12.00
C LEU A 91 17.56 11.02 -12.39
N LEU A 92 16.90 11.85 -11.57
CA LEU A 92 16.79 13.28 -11.84
C LEU A 92 18.08 14.00 -11.42
N PRO A 93 18.74 14.76 -12.32
CA PRO A 93 19.86 15.60 -11.95
C PRO A 93 19.41 16.49 -10.80
N ARG A 94 20.16 16.49 -9.69
CA ARG A 94 19.96 17.49 -8.64
C ARG A 94 20.22 18.84 -9.29
N LEU A 95 19.15 19.53 -9.69
CA LEU A 95 19.22 20.94 -10.04
C LEU A 95 19.58 21.66 -8.75
N ASN A 96 20.86 22.04 -8.67
CA ASN A 96 21.46 22.84 -7.62
C ASN A 96 20.82 24.22 -7.56
#